data_AF-A0A7Y6NBN2-F1
#
_entry.id   AF-A0A7Y6NBN2-F1
#
_cell.length_a   1.000
_cell.length_b   1.000
_cell.length_c   1.000
_cell.angle_alpha   90.00
_cell.angle_beta   90.00
_cell.angle_gamma   90.00
#
_symmetry.space_group_name_H-M   'P 1'
#
loop_
_entity.id
_entity.type
_entity.pdbx_description
1 polymer ?
#
loop_
_entity_poly.entity_id
_entity_poly.type
_entity_poly.pdbx_seq_one_letter_code
_entity_poly.pdbx_strand_id
1 'polypeptide(L)'
;MKLWHVFSGVVMAVAVAGCADKGKPVPTPTLGAAVAGQQAAIAQPNVSGSVYIRQRIALPPDAVLTVTLSDASVADAPSKVLSQRVVRTEGKQAPFQFVLPFNPADIQPNARILLSAAISIDGKLAFITEGVKPVINQGGTKAELLLVPVPSMAMPTQPGAATSVPSTSPTQVTPSAAVPAPTSL
;
A
#
# COMPACT_ATOMS: atom_id res chain seq x y z
N MET A 1 20.75 -50.36 77.38
CA MET A 1 19.61 -49.60 76.83
C MET A 1 20.15 -48.61 75.79
N LYS A 2 19.46 -48.55 74.64
CA LYS A 2 19.44 -47.47 73.63
C LYS A 2 20.78 -47.04 72.99
N LEU A 3 21.05 -47.67 71.84
CA LEU A 3 21.82 -47.12 70.73
C LEU A 3 20.87 -46.21 69.90
N TRP A 4 21.21 -44.95 69.65
CA TRP A 4 20.80 -44.28 68.41
C TRP A 4 21.71 -43.09 68.06
N HIS A 5 22.13 -43.13 66.80
CA HIS A 5 23.01 -42.22 66.08
C HIS A 5 22.39 -40.87 65.82
N VAL A 6 23.21 -39.81 65.66
CA VAL A 6 23.19 -39.01 64.41
C VAL A 6 24.40 -38.06 64.29
N PHE A 7 25.18 -38.31 63.24
CA PHE A 7 25.87 -37.40 62.31
C PHE A 7 26.73 -36.25 62.88
N SER A 8 28.05 -36.41 62.82
CA SER A 8 28.90 -36.08 61.65
C SER A 8 29.07 -34.56 61.51
N GLY A 9 29.99 -34.03 62.31
CA GLY A 9 30.45 -32.66 62.24
C GLY A 9 31.33 -32.45 61.00
N VAL A 10 30.90 -31.52 60.17
CA VAL A 10 31.68 -30.94 59.07
C VAL A 10 32.78 -30.07 59.69
N VAL A 11 34.04 -30.45 59.50
CA VAL A 11 35.18 -29.53 59.73
C VAL A 11 35.63 -28.98 58.38
N MET A 12 35.39 -27.69 58.26
CA MET A 12 35.79 -26.78 57.20
C MET A 12 37.30 -26.50 57.31
N ALA A 13 38.04 -26.70 56.22
CA ALA A 13 39.39 -26.16 56.06
C ALA A 13 39.47 -25.38 54.74
N VAL A 14 39.70 -24.08 54.90
CA VAL A 14 39.78 -23.04 53.87
C VAL A 14 41.16 -23.07 53.22
N ALA A 15 41.20 -23.00 51.88
CA ALA A 15 42.39 -22.55 51.15
C ALA A 15 42.01 -21.34 50.29
N VAL A 16 42.78 -20.27 50.47
CA VAL A 16 42.58 -18.94 49.90
C VAL A 16 42.97 -18.92 48.42
N ALA A 17 42.05 -18.49 47.55
CA ALA A 17 42.36 -18.10 46.18
C ALA A 17 41.69 -16.75 45.91
N GLY A 18 42.51 -15.73 45.64
CA GLY A 18 42.05 -14.39 45.27
C GLY A 18 41.58 -14.33 43.81
N CYS A 19 40.61 -13.45 43.56
CA CYS A 19 40.34 -12.68 42.33
C CYS A 19 39.24 -11.67 42.70
N ALA A 20 39.52 -10.36 42.71
CA ALA A 20 39.47 -9.47 41.55
C ALA A 20 38.05 -9.34 40.97
N ASP A 21 37.45 -8.18 41.27
CA ASP A 21 36.36 -7.44 40.62
C ASP A 21 35.12 -8.13 40.02
N LYS A 22 33.98 -7.56 40.44
CA LYS A 22 32.62 -7.79 39.94
C LYS A 22 32.49 -7.37 38.47
N GLY A 23 32.86 -8.24 37.55
CA GLY A 23 32.38 -8.22 36.17
C GLY A 23 31.24 -9.22 36.01
N LYS A 24 30.03 -8.76 35.68
CA LYS A 24 29.00 -9.68 35.17
C LYS A 24 29.55 -10.36 33.91
N PRO A 25 29.34 -11.68 33.70
CA PRO A 25 29.80 -12.35 32.50
C PRO A 25 29.21 -11.66 31.27
N VAL A 26 30.07 -11.00 30.49
CA VAL A 26 29.76 -10.56 29.14
C VAL A 26 29.72 -11.84 28.29
N PRO A 27 28.60 -12.16 27.63
CA PRO A 27 28.54 -13.35 26.79
C PRO A 27 29.49 -13.17 25.60
N THR A 28 30.56 -13.97 25.57
CA THR A 28 31.40 -14.17 24.39
C THR A 28 30.53 -14.74 23.27
N PRO A 29 30.45 -14.14 22.08
CA PRO A 29 29.71 -14.70 20.96
C PRO A 29 30.41 -15.98 20.48
N THR A 30 29.96 -17.13 20.99
CA THR A 30 30.18 -18.42 20.36
C THR A 30 29.27 -18.49 19.14
N LEU A 31 29.82 -18.86 17.98
CA LEU A 31 29.15 -19.02 16.67
C LEU A 31 28.06 -20.11 16.63
N GLY A 32 27.43 -20.45 17.76
CA GLY A 32 26.45 -21.53 17.87
C GLY A 32 25.43 -21.38 18.99
N ALA A 33 25.33 -20.22 19.64
CA ALA A 33 24.28 -19.97 20.62
C ALA A 33 23.02 -19.45 19.91
N ALA A 34 22.05 -20.33 19.67
CA ALA A 34 20.72 -19.93 19.26
C ALA A 34 20.14 -18.98 20.31
N VAL A 35 20.03 -17.70 19.96
CA VAL A 35 19.32 -16.71 20.76
C VAL A 35 17.86 -17.19 20.83
N ALA A 36 17.48 -17.78 21.98
CA ALA A 36 16.10 -18.02 22.37
C ALA A 36 15.44 -16.66 22.66
N GLY A 37 15.25 -15.96 21.57
CA GLY A 37 14.72 -14.63 21.39
C GLY A 37 14.42 -14.52 19.90
N GLN A 38 13.80 -15.57 19.34
CA GLN A 38 12.99 -15.43 18.15
C GLN A 38 12.00 -14.33 18.50
N GLN A 39 12.26 -13.12 18.03
CA GLN A 39 11.25 -12.09 17.93
C GLN A 39 10.07 -12.79 17.27
N ALA A 40 9.05 -13.09 18.07
CA ALA A 40 7.72 -13.35 17.55
C ALA A 40 7.42 -12.10 16.74
N ALA A 41 7.60 -12.19 15.42
CA ALA A 41 7.25 -11.12 14.52
C ALA A 41 5.80 -10.83 14.85
N ILE A 42 5.54 -9.67 15.47
CA ILE A 42 4.20 -9.29 15.89
C ILE A 42 3.38 -9.36 14.62
N ALA A 43 2.49 -10.36 14.54
CA ALA A 43 1.77 -10.67 13.33
C ALA A 43 0.77 -9.54 13.11
N GLN A 44 1.16 -8.57 12.29
CA GLN A 44 0.33 -7.42 11.99
C GLN A 44 -0.92 -7.91 11.23
N PRO A 45 -2.13 -7.44 11.62
CA PRO A 45 -3.32 -7.69 10.82
C PRO A 45 -3.07 -7.33 9.37
N ASN A 46 -3.56 -8.17 8.46
CA ASN A 46 -3.32 -8.00 7.04
C ASN A 46 -4.53 -8.43 6.21
N VAL A 47 -4.64 -7.82 5.03
CA VAL A 47 -5.54 -8.26 3.98
C VAL A 47 -4.71 -9.06 2.97
N SER A 48 -5.13 -10.28 2.67
CA SER A 48 -4.41 -11.18 1.77
C SER A 48 -5.31 -11.72 0.67
N GLY A 49 -4.71 -12.24 -0.40
CA GLY A 49 -5.50 -12.68 -1.53
C GLY A 49 -4.73 -13.00 -2.79
N SER A 50 -5.51 -13.18 -3.85
CA SER A 50 -5.05 -13.54 -5.18
C SER A 50 -5.56 -12.52 -6.21
N VAL A 51 -4.70 -12.13 -7.15
CA VAL A 51 -5.04 -11.26 -8.28
C VAL A 51 -5.06 -12.09 -9.56
N TYR A 52 -6.21 -12.14 -10.21
CA TYR A 52 -6.44 -12.79 -11.49
C TYR A 52 -6.55 -11.77 -12.61
N ILE A 53 -6.30 -12.20 -13.84
CA ILE A 53 -6.53 -11.39 -15.06
C ILE A 53 -7.56 -12.13 -15.90
N ARG A 54 -8.61 -11.42 -16.34
CA ARG A 54 -9.72 -12.03 -17.08
C ARG A 54 -9.27 -12.54 -18.46
N GLN A 55 -8.35 -11.84 -19.09
CA GLN A 55 -7.81 -12.18 -20.40
C GLN A 55 -6.69 -13.20 -20.29
N ARG A 56 -6.66 -14.16 -21.23
CA ARG A 56 -5.51 -15.04 -21.43
C ARG A 56 -4.44 -14.33 -22.25
N ILE A 57 -3.63 -13.52 -21.55
CA ILE A 57 -2.50 -12.81 -22.15
C ILE A 57 -1.25 -13.02 -21.31
N ALA A 58 -0.09 -12.96 -21.96
CA ALA A 58 1.20 -12.98 -21.27
C ALA A 58 1.55 -11.57 -20.82
N LEU A 59 1.74 -11.35 -19.52
CA LEU A 59 2.33 -10.10 -19.05
C LEU A 59 3.81 -10.03 -19.43
N PRO A 60 4.29 -8.87 -19.91
CA PRO A 60 5.71 -8.67 -20.16
C PRO A 60 6.49 -8.56 -18.84
N PRO A 61 7.82 -8.74 -18.86
CA PRO A 61 8.63 -8.81 -17.64
C PRO A 61 8.76 -7.50 -16.88
N ASP A 62 8.55 -6.37 -17.55
CA ASP A 62 8.58 -5.01 -16.99
C ASP A 62 7.25 -4.61 -16.32
N ALA A 63 6.20 -5.43 -16.42
CA ALA A 63 4.89 -5.10 -15.86
C ALA A 63 4.96 -4.97 -14.32
N VAL A 64 4.25 -3.97 -13.80
CA VAL A 64 4.23 -3.62 -12.37
C VAL A 64 2.81 -3.77 -11.84
N LEU A 65 2.63 -4.73 -10.93
CA LEU A 65 1.41 -4.91 -10.16
C LEU A 65 1.44 -3.99 -8.93
N THR A 66 0.44 -3.13 -8.81
CA THR A 66 0.18 -2.31 -7.63
C THR A 66 -1.14 -2.74 -7.01
N VAL A 67 -1.10 -3.15 -5.74
CA VAL A 67 -2.29 -3.46 -4.94
C VAL A 67 -2.41 -2.43 -3.85
N THR A 68 -3.58 -1.82 -3.70
CA THR A 68 -3.81 -0.69 -2.81
C THR A 68 -5.01 -0.98 -1.91
N LEU A 69 -4.79 -0.81 -0.61
CA LEU A 69 -5.82 -0.78 0.41
C LEU A 69 -6.07 0.69 0.80
N SER A 70 -7.31 1.14 0.67
CA SER A 70 -7.68 2.54 0.87
C SER A 70 -8.94 2.69 1.71
N ASP A 71 -9.05 3.80 2.43
CA ASP A 71 -10.22 4.22 3.16
C ASP A 71 -10.98 5.28 2.36
N ALA A 72 -12.23 4.96 1.98
CA ALA A 72 -13.15 5.81 1.22
C ALA A 72 -14.40 6.16 2.05
N SER A 73 -14.23 6.35 3.36
CA SER A 73 -15.33 6.69 4.29
C SER A 73 -15.79 8.14 4.17
N VAL A 74 -14.90 9.03 3.76
CA VAL A 74 -15.22 10.44 3.57
C VAL A 74 -15.76 10.63 2.16
N ALA A 75 -17.03 11.02 2.06
CA ALA A 75 -17.64 11.36 0.77
C ALA A 75 -16.94 12.58 0.17
N ASP A 76 -16.86 12.63 -1.17
CA ASP A 76 -16.35 13.77 -1.94
C ASP A 76 -14.87 14.13 -1.67
N ALA A 77 -14.13 13.24 -1.02
CA ALA A 77 -12.69 13.37 -0.78
C ALA A 77 -11.91 12.23 -1.42
N PRO A 78 -10.63 12.45 -1.79
CA PRO A 78 -9.75 11.37 -2.23
C PRO A 78 -9.59 10.31 -1.12
N SER A 79 -9.61 9.03 -1.51
CA SER A 79 -9.43 7.93 -0.56
C SER A 79 -8.05 7.96 0.09
N LYS A 80 -7.99 7.79 1.41
CA LYS A 80 -6.73 7.69 2.16
C LYS A 80 -6.10 6.32 1.93
N VAL A 81 -4.86 6.24 1.48
CA VAL A 81 -4.15 4.95 1.32
C VAL A 81 -3.70 4.45 2.69
N LEU A 82 -4.14 3.26 3.08
CA LEU A 82 -3.76 2.60 4.32
C LEU A 82 -2.52 1.70 4.15
N SER A 83 -2.46 1.00 3.02
CA SER A 83 -1.32 0.16 2.65
C SER A 83 -1.28 0.02 1.14
N GLN A 84 -0.07 -0.04 0.59
CA GLN A 84 0.15 -0.26 -0.82
C GLN A 84 1.31 -1.23 -1.02
N ARG A 85 1.15 -2.15 -1.96
CA ARG A 85 2.19 -3.10 -2.36
C ARG A 85 2.44 -2.99 -3.86
N VAL A 86 3.69 -2.75 -4.22
CA VAL A 86 4.14 -2.63 -5.61
C VAL A 86 5.13 -3.75 -5.89
N VAL A 87 4.87 -4.56 -6.91
CA VAL A 87 5.68 -5.73 -7.26
C VAL A 87 5.84 -5.78 -8.78
N ARG A 88 7.06 -5.99 -9.25
CA ARG A 88 7.31 -6.33 -10.66
C ARG A 88 6.91 -7.78 -10.91
N THR A 89 6.19 -8.03 -12.00
CA THR A 89 5.72 -9.39 -12.31
C THR A 89 6.86 -10.28 -12.80
N GLU A 90 7.92 -9.71 -13.39
CA GLU A 90 9.10 -10.44 -13.87
C GLU A 90 8.73 -11.59 -14.84
N GLY A 91 7.65 -11.40 -15.60
CA GLY A 91 7.14 -12.38 -16.57
C GLY A 91 6.31 -13.50 -15.93
N LYS A 92 6.15 -13.50 -14.60
CA LYS A 92 5.19 -14.37 -13.91
C LYS A 92 3.78 -14.04 -14.37
N GLN A 93 2.96 -15.06 -14.47
CA GLN A 93 1.56 -14.94 -14.88
C GLN A 93 0.64 -15.04 -13.67
N ALA A 94 -0.57 -14.51 -13.82
CA ALA A 94 -1.61 -14.64 -12.81
C ALA A 94 -1.91 -16.13 -12.51
N PRO A 95 -2.28 -16.49 -11.27
CA PRO A 95 -2.61 -15.61 -10.16
C PRO A 95 -1.41 -15.04 -9.39
N PHE A 96 -1.52 -13.78 -8.95
CA PHE A 96 -0.52 -13.14 -8.09
C PHE A 96 -0.99 -13.04 -6.65
N GLN A 97 -0.19 -13.55 -5.72
CA GLN A 97 -0.51 -13.50 -4.30
C GLN A 97 -0.06 -12.19 -3.67
N PHE A 98 -0.93 -11.61 -2.83
CA PHE A 98 -0.62 -10.41 -2.08
C PHE A 98 -0.93 -10.55 -0.59
N VAL A 99 -0.20 -9.75 0.19
CA VAL A 99 -0.41 -9.51 1.61
C VAL A 99 -0.20 -8.02 1.84
N LEU A 100 -1.21 -7.34 2.35
CA LEU A 100 -1.20 -5.92 2.68
C LEU A 100 -1.39 -5.79 4.20
N PRO A 101 -0.31 -5.60 4.98
CA PRO A 101 -0.42 -5.34 6.40
C PRO A 101 -1.06 -3.97 6.63
N PHE A 102 -1.83 -3.83 7.71
CA PHE A 102 -2.42 -2.55 8.11
C PHE A 102 -2.38 -2.39 9.62
N ASN A 103 -2.51 -1.15 10.07
CA ASN A 103 -2.66 -0.84 11.48
C ASN A 103 -4.16 -0.77 11.83
N PRO A 104 -4.66 -1.60 12.76
CA PRO A 104 -6.08 -1.57 13.13
C PRO A 104 -6.53 -0.23 13.72
N ALA A 105 -5.62 0.56 14.30
CA ALA A 105 -5.94 1.88 14.83
C ALA A 105 -6.27 2.92 13.73
N ASP A 106 -5.86 2.68 12.48
CA ASP A 106 -6.18 3.54 11.35
C ASP A 106 -7.58 3.27 10.76
N ILE A 107 -8.26 2.20 11.21
CA ILE A 107 -9.57 1.78 10.69
C ILE A 107 -10.66 2.19 11.66
N GLN A 108 -11.53 3.10 11.21
CA GLN A 108 -12.72 3.47 11.98
C GLN A 108 -13.76 2.32 11.94
N PRO A 109 -14.57 2.12 12.99
CA PRO A 109 -15.54 1.03 13.05
C PRO A 109 -16.52 0.96 11.88
N ASN A 110 -16.90 2.11 11.33
CA ASN A 110 -17.83 2.22 10.19
C ASN A 110 -17.13 2.63 8.89
N ALA A 111 -15.80 2.45 8.81
CA ALA A 111 -15.05 2.86 7.65
C ALA A 111 -15.34 2.00 6.41
N ARG A 112 -15.41 2.62 5.24
CA ARG A 112 -15.50 1.95 3.95
C ARG A 112 -14.10 1.68 3.41
N ILE A 113 -13.56 0.52 3.76
CA ILE A 113 -12.23 0.10 3.30
C ILE A 113 -12.34 -0.62 1.96
N LEU A 114 -11.63 -0.11 0.96
CA LEU A 114 -11.65 -0.58 -0.42
C LEU A 114 -10.29 -1.14 -0.82
N LEU A 115 -10.33 -2.30 -1.46
CA LEU A 115 -9.21 -2.96 -2.08
C LEU A 115 -9.27 -2.78 -3.60
N SER A 116 -8.17 -2.33 -4.19
CA SER A 116 -8.00 -2.21 -5.63
C SER A 116 -6.64 -2.73 -6.07
N ALA A 117 -6.54 -3.07 -7.35
CA ALA A 117 -5.28 -3.44 -7.97
C ALA A 117 -5.22 -2.94 -9.40
N ALA A 118 -4.00 -2.68 -9.85
CA ALA A 118 -3.68 -2.16 -11.16
C ALA A 118 -2.37 -2.77 -11.66
N ILE A 119 -2.28 -3.02 -12.96
CA ILE A 119 -1.03 -3.40 -13.62
C ILE A 119 -0.68 -2.31 -14.62
N SER A 120 0.54 -1.80 -14.50
CA SER A 120 1.12 -0.89 -15.48
C SER A 120 2.20 -1.58 -16.30
N ILE A 121 2.27 -1.26 -17.59
CA ILE A 121 3.27 -1.76 -18.56
C ILE A 121 3.91 -0.52 -19.18
N ASP A 122 5.25 -0.42 -19.19
CA ASP A 122 5.95 0.79 -19.63
C ASP A 122 5.44 2.10 -18.99
N GLY A 123 5.03 2.04 -17.72
CA GLY A 123 4.46 3.19 -16.99
C GLY A 123 3.02 3.58 -17.39
N LYS A 124 2.38 2.83 -18.30
CA LYS A 124 0.99 3.04 -18.70
C LYS A 124 0.09 2.03 -18.02
N LEU A 125 -1.02 2.49 -17.45
CA LEU A 125 -2.03 1.61 -16.86
C LEU A 125 -2.62 0.72 -17.95
N ALA A 126 -2.43 -0.60 -17.81
CA ALA A 126 -2.89 -1.59 -18.79
C ALA A 126 -4.09 -2.37 -18.26
N PHE A 127 -4.08 -2.73 -16.98
CA PHE A 127 -5.16 -3.45 -16.32
C PHE A 127 -5.54 -2.79 -14.99
N ILE A 128 -6.81 -2.86 -14.65
CA ILE A 128 -7.37 -2.40 -13.38
C ILE A 128 -8.38 -3.42 -12.87
N THR A 129 -8.58 -3.49 -11.55
CA THR A 129 -9.64 -4.32 -10.96
C THR A 129 -11.01 -3.95 -11.58
N GLU A 130 -11.81 -4.95 -11.93
CA GLU A 130 -13.13 -4.76 -12.56
C GLU A 130 -14.08 -3.94 -11.68
N GLY A 131 -13.93 -4.10 -10.36
CA GLY A 131 -14.58 -3.27 -9.37
C GLY A 131 -13.75 -3.22 -8.10
N VAL A 132 -13.81 -2.09 -7.39
CA VAL A 132 -13.24 -1.96 -6.05
C VAL A 132 -13.97 -2.91 -5.10
N LYS A 133 -13.23 -3.65 -4.29
CA LYS A 133 -13.83 -4.62 -3.36
C LYS A 133 -13.81 -4.11 -1.93
N PRO A 134 -14.95 -4.05 -1.23
CA PRO A 134 -14.97 -3.74 0.20
C PRO A 134 -14.33 -4.88 1.01
N VAL A 135 -13.54 -4.52 2.02
CA VAL A 135 -12.85 -5.47 2.92
C VAL A 135 -12.93 -4.99 4.37
N ILE A 136 -12.54 -5.86 5.31
CA ILE A 136 -12.44 -5.57 6.76
C ILE A 136 -13.80 -5.30 7.44
N ASN A 137 -14.36 -4.09 7.34
CA ASN A 137 -15.62 -3.75 8.03
C ASN A 137 -16.86 -4.22 7.26
N GLN A 138 -16.76 -4.25 5.93
CA GLN A 138 -17.84 -4.62 5.01
C GLN A 138 -17.51 -5.91 4.24
N GLY A 139 -16.54 -6.68 4.73
CA GLY A 139 -16.05 -7.90 4.09
C GLY A 139 -15.04 -8.64 4.95
N GLY A 140 -14.35 -9.62 4.38
CA GLY A 140 -13.29 -10.35 5.08
C GLY A 140 -11.90 -9.68 4.96
N THR A 141 -10.90 -10.33 5.56
CA THR A 141 -9.47 -10.01 5.35
C THR A 141 -8.85 -10.84 4.21
N LYS A 142 -9.64 -11.69 3.57
CA LYS A 142 -9.24 -12.46 2.38
C LYS A 142 -10.11 -12.06 1.20
N ALA A 143 -9.50 -11.72 0.07
CA ALA A 143 -10.22 -11.28 -1.11
C ALA A 143 -9.51 -11.72 -2.41
N GLU A 144 -10.30 -12.00 -3.44
CA GLU A 144 -9.79 -12.22 -4.78
C GLU A 144 -10.12 -11.02 -5.65
N LEU A 145 -9.17 -10.58 -6.49
CA LEU A 145 -9.34 -9.46 -7.41
C LEU A 145 -9.29 -9.98 -8.84
N LEU A 146 -10.19 -9.51 -9.70
CA LEU A 146 -10.19 -9.80 -11.13
C LEU A 146 -9.86 -8.52 -11.89
N LEU A 147 -8.77 -8.55 -12.64
CA LEU A 147 -8.30 -7.43 -13.45
C LEU A 147 -8.84 -7.54 -14.87
N VAL A 148 -9.18 -6.37 -15.40
CA VAL A 148 -9.67 -6.15 -16.75
C VAL A 148 -8.84 -5.03 -17.40
N PRO A 149 -8.72 -5.01 -18.74
CA PRO A 149 -7.97 -3.99 -19.44
C PRO A 149 -8.68 -2.66 -19.26
N VAL A 150 -7.92 -1.59 -19.16
CA VAL A 150 -8.51 -0.26 -19.19
C VAL A 150 -9.08 0.01 -20.59
N PRO A 151 -10.36 0.40 -20.72
CA PRO A 151 -10.88 0.85 -22.00
C PRO A 151 -10.19 2.17 -22.36
N SER A 152 -9.48 2.18 -23.48
CA SER A 152 -8.88 3.39 -24.06
C SER A 152 -9.98 4.26 -24.69
N MET A 153 -10.87 4.84 -23.88
CA MET A 153 -11.76 5.87 -24.40
C MET A 153 -10.95 7.15 -24.54
N ALA A 154 -10.73 7.59 -25.78
CA ALA A 154 -10.29 8.96 -26.02
C ALA A 154 -11.30 9.86 -25.32
N MET A 155 -10.85 10.60 -24.30
CA MET A 155 -11.68 11.65 -23.73
C MET A 155 -12.14 12.52 -24.90
N PRO A 156 -13.45 12.76 -25.09
CA PRO A 156 -13.88 13.76 -26.05
C PRO A 156 -13.29 15.08 -25.56
N THR A 157 -12.20 15.53 -26.18
CA THR A 157 -11.80 16.92 -26.15
C THR A 157 -12.98 17.65 -26.76
N GLN A 158 -13.85 18.20 -25.93
CA GLN A 158 -15.00 18.98 -26.35
C GLN A 158 -14.48 20.11 -27.25
N PRO A 159 -14.65 20.05 -28.59
CA PRO A 159 -14.29 21.15 -29.46
C PRO A 159 -15.46 22.14 -29.32
N GLY A 160 -15.38 23.00 -28.31
CA GLY A 160 -16.59 23.67 -27.86
C GLY A 160 -16.40 24.88 -26.95
N ALA A 161 -15.23 25.52 -26.96
CA ALA A 161 -15.22 26.98 -26.79
C ALA A 161 -15.52 27.60 -28.18
N ALA A 162 -16.71 27.33 -28.70
CA ALA A 162 -17.21 28.09 -29.84
C ALA A 162 -17.60 29.46 -29.31
N THR A 163 -16.76 30.44 -29.61
CA THR A 163 -17.01 31.88 -29.48
C THR A 163 -18.13 32.30 -30.46
N SER A 164 -19.33 31.72 -30.35
CA SER A 164 -20.50 32.26 -31.03
C SER A 164 -21.19 33.19 -30.04
N VAL A 165 -20.84 34.47 -30.11
CA VAL A 165 -21.71 35.53 -29.62
C VAL A 165 -23.11 35.34 -30.23
N PRO A 166 -24.19 35.26 -29.46
CA PRO A 166 -25.53 35.20 -30.02
C PRO A 166 -25.84 36.51 -30.77
N SER A 167 -26.31 36.38 -32.02
CA SER A 167 -26.73 37.48 -32.89
C SER A 167 -28.09 38.06 -32.46
N THR A 168 -28.22 38.44 -31.18
CA THR A 168 -29.38 39.18 -30.64
C THR A 168 -28.97 40.35 -29.75
N SER A 169 -27.71 40.77 -29.77
CA SER A 169 -27.28 42.00 -29.10
C SER A 169 -27.88 43.21 -29.84
N PRO A 170 -28.77 44.02 -29.22
CA PRO A 170 -29.32 45.21 -29.82
C PRO A 170 -28.34 46.36 -29.54
N THR A 171 -27.18 46.32 -30.18
CA THR A 171 -26.28 47.47 -30.19
C THR A 171 -25.85 47.68 -31.63
N GLN A 172 -26.70 48.42 -32.35
CA GLN A 172 -26.41 48.96 -33.66
C GLN A 172 -25.21 49.90 -33.52
N VAL A 173 -24.01 49.39 -33.76
CA VAL A 173 -22.84 50.23 -34.02
C VAL A 173 -22.88 50.60 -35.50
N THR A 174 -23.48 51.76 -35.77
CA THR A 174 -23.37 52.45 -37.05
C THR A 174 -21.88 52.55 -37.41
N PRO A 175 -21.40 52.00 -38.55
CA PRO A 175 -20.04 52.25 -38.97
C PRO A 175 -19.91 53.73 -39.31
N SER A 176 -19.17 54.48 -38.49
CA SER A 176 -18.83 55.86 -38.78
C SER A 176 -17.88 55.86 -39.98
N ALA A 177 -18.40 56.27 -41.15
CA ALA A 177 -17.60 56.49 -42.33
C ALA A 177 -16.71 57.71 -42.10
N ALA A 178 -15.44 57.47 -41.75
CA ALA A 178 -14.43 58.52 -41.76
C ALA A 178 -14.06 58.83 -43.21
N VAL A 179 -14.59 59.93 -43.71
CA VAL A 179 -14.24 60.55 -45.00
C VAL A 179 -12.79 61.03 -44.94
N PRO A 180 -11.88 60.59 -45.83
CA PRO A 180 -10.53 61.15 -45.87
C PRO A 180 -10.54 62.55 -46.50
N ALA A 181 -9.78 63.47 -45.91
CA ALA A 181 -9.63 64.85 -46.37
C ALA A 181 -8.97 64.92 -47.76
N PRO A 182 -9.38 65.87 -48.63
CA PRO A 182 -8.75 66.06 -49.94
C PRO A 182 -7.40 66.77 -49.79
N THR A 183 -6.32 66.11 -50.19
CA THR A 183 -5.03 66.77 -50.40
C THR A 183 -5.04 67.43 -51.78
N SER A 184 -5.03 68.76 -51.81
CA SER A 184 -4.72 69.53 -53.01
C SER A 184 -3.20 69.50 -53.26
N LEU A 185 -2.82 69.45 -54.54
CA LEU A 185 -1.49 69.87 -55.01
C LEU A 185 -1.30 71.37 -54.78
#